data_AF-A0A2D6TJ76-F1
#
_entry.id   AF-A0A2D6TJ76-F1
#
_cell.length_a   1.000
_cell.length_b   1.000
_cell.length_c   1.000
_cell.angle_alpha   90.00
_cell.angle_beta   90.00
_cell.angle_gamma   90.00
#
_symmetry.space_group_name_H-M   'P 1'
#
loop_
_entity.id
_entity.type
_entity.pdbx_description
1 polymer ?
#
loop_
_entity_poly.entity_id
_entity_poly.type
_entity_poly.pdbx_seq_one_letter_code
_entity_poly.pdbx_strand_id
1 'polypeptide(L)'
;MLKPYEMNSILITGPKNLQEKIIKELHKLKILHIVEHLKNELADIGQPLETTNKLSEIIVKVRSLINALGIKQEKTKFELKRCLPEISHTTKKLNEEVNKNFEELRKVEEQLSKNQNTKRELGILKNIDVPLENLTSYKSLAYFMGYLEGKNNITNLEKELSEITKNFMLLGSTIKKRTFMALLIDIKNKENALDILQKIGFTPINFTNIWGLKGNVVANLKKIEKQNTMLMNKSNKIKKQIEKLAQEYKGFLLTADDFLSQELEKAEAPLKFAATKDTFLIKGWVPTENLNNVIDRLNKVSKDKIFIHHEDARKEDNVPVKLDNKGYAKPFEFFINLYSLPKYKEIDPTFFMFLTYPIFFGFMLGDFGYGIVSLALFYFLKKKIPKGAALFNVLLLSSAASIFFGFIYGEFFGLEEIGHFAIPHLISRSHGITELMFISIAIGIIHVNWGLIAGFVNILKEHGLNHALFEKGSWFVLEIGILFLLLSYLNIIEIIPLIGWLFFIVSLIMLYKGEGIKGVIEIPSILTSTLSYLRLMAIGLSSVSIAVVVNEMAAGFFHKGGFMILSGILILLVGHVLNIVLGLFGSFLHSLRLHYVEFFSKFFEGGAEKYSPFGAKE
;
A
#
# COMPACT_ATOMS: atom_id res chain seq x y z
N MET A 1 -9.94 24.05 13.29
CA MET A 1 -9.06 24.27 12.10
C MET A 1 -7.59 24.33 12.44
N LEU A 2 -7.06 25.34 13.13
CA LEU A 2 -5.61 25.39 13.46
C LEU A 2 -5.23 24.62 14.73
N LYS A 3 -6.21 24.01 15.41
CA LYS A 3 -6.02 23.15 16.57
C LYS A 3 -6.84 21.87 16.39
N PRO A 4 -6.37 20.74 16.95
CA PRO A 4 -7.18 19.55 17.14
C PRO A 4 -8.43 19.80 17.98
N TYR A 5 -9.38 18.86 17.94
CA TYR A 5 -10.53 18.84 18.85
C TYR A 5 -10.07 18.81 20.32
N GLU A 6 -10.76 19.56 21.17
CA GLU A 6 -10.54 19.48 22.61
C GLU A 6 -11.03 18.13 23.15
N MET A 7 -10.21 17.53 24.02
CA MET A 7 -10.40 16.21 24.60
C MET A 7 -10.40 16.30 26.12
N ASN A 8 -11.31 15.56 26.74
CA ASN A 8 -11.36 15.36 28.18
C ASN A 8 -11.01 13.92 28.51
N SER A 9 -10.22 13.74 29.56
CA SER A 9 -9.98 12.43 30.13
C SER A 9 -11.22 12.00 30.91
N ILE A 10 -11.63 10.76 30.75
CA ILE A 10 -12.72 10.16 31.50
C ILE A 10 -12.20 8.91 32.18
N LEU A 11 -12.51 8.80 33.47
CA LEU A 11 -12.29 7.64 34.32
C LEU A 11 -13.66 7.08 34.73
N ILE A 12 -13.97 5.87 34.31
CA ILE A 12 -15.24 5.20 34.60
C ILE A 12 -14.95 4.04 35.54
N THR A 13 -15.53 4.09 36.74
CA THR A 13 -15.41 3.03 37.76
C THR A 13 -16.77 2.43 38.06
N GLY A 14 -16.83 1.10 38.14
CA GLY A 14 -18.08 0.41 38.49
C GLY A 14 -17.88 -1.04 38.93
N PRO A 15 -18.96 -1.68 39.40
CA PRO A 15 -18.94 -3.10 39.77
C PRO A 15 -18.87 -4.00 38.53
N LYS A 16 -18.17 -5.13 38.63
CA LYS A 16 -17.90 -6.05 37.52
C LYS A 16 -19.18 -6.60 36.84
N ASN A 17 -20.29 -6.71 37.59
CA ASN A 17 -21.59 -7.13 37.05
C ASN A 17 -22.21 -6.15 36.02
N LEU A 18 -21.78 -4.89 35.99
CA LEU A 18 -22.23 -3.87 35.03
C LEU A 18 -21.27 -3.68 33.86
N GLN A 19 -20.08 -4.28 33.90
CA GLN A 19 -19.01 -4.11 32.91
C GLN A 19 -19.49 -4.40 31.49
N GLU A 20 -20.15 -5.55 31.26
CA GLU A 20 -20.61 -5.94 29.92
C GLU A 20 -21.64 -4.95 29.34
N LYS A 21 -22.55 -4.43 30.18
CA LYS A 21 -23.56 -3.45 29.74
C LYS A 21 -22.91 -2.13 29.33
N ILE A 22 -21.90 -1.71 30.08
CA ILE A 22 -21.16 -0.46 29.83
C ILE A 22 -20.34 -0.57 28.56
N ILE A 23 -19.64 -1.70 28.35
CA ILE A 23 -18.90 -1.96 27.10
C ILE A 23 -19.83 -1.88 25.88
N LYS A 24 -21.01 -2.51 25.95
CA LYS A 24 -21.99 -2.48 24.85
C LYS A 24 -22.44 -1.06 24.51
N GLU A 25 -22.68 -0.22 25.51
CA GLU A 25 -23.08 1.17 25.29
C GLU A 25 -21.93 2.06 24.81
N LEU A 26 -20.72 1.89 25.35
CA LEU A 26 -19.52 2.59 24.87
C LEU A 26 -19.24 2.27 23.39
N HIS A 27 -19.33 1.00 23.01
CA HIS A 27 -19.19 0.56 21.62
C HIS A 27 -20.31 1.11 20.72
N LYS A 28 -21.53 1.28 21.25
CA LYS A 28 -22.65 1.86 20.51
C LYS A 28 -22.47 3.37 20.29
N LEU A 29 -21.88 4.05 21.27
CA LEU A 29 -21.59 5.47 21.22
C LEU A 29 -20.49 5.82 20.22
N LYS A 30 -19.43 4.99 20.12
CA LYS A 30 -18.29 5.20 19.21
C LYS A 30 -17.56 6.53 19.44
N ILE A 31 -17.42 6.88 20.72
CA ILE A 31 -16.87 8.18 21.16
C ILE A 31 -15.71 7.99 22.15
N LEU A 32 -15.59 6.86 22.85
CA LEU A 32 -14.50 6.69 23.81
C LEU A 32 -13.27 6.12 23.11
N HIS A 33 -12.14 6.81 23.14
CA HIS A 33 -10.84 6.22 22.87
C HIS A 33 -10.29 5.61 24.16
N ILE A 34 -10.07 4.30 24.18
CA ILE A 34 -9.65 3.57 25.38
C ILE A 34 -8.13 3.66 25.51
N VAL A 35 -7.64 4.12 26.67
CA VAL A 35 -6.22 4.08 27.01
C VAL A 35 -5.92 2.72 27.62
N GLU A 36 -4.96 1.99 27.04
CA GLU A 36 -4.59 0.66 27.51
C GLU A 36 -3.92 0.72 28.88
N HIS A 37 -4.47 -0.04 29.83
CA HIS A 37 -3.90 -0.16 31.18
C HIS A 37 -2.73 -1.14 31.20
N LEU A 38 -1.58 -0.68 31.70
CA LEU A 38 -0.44 -1.55 32.00
C LEU A 38 -0.53 -2.04 33.44
N LYS A 39 -0.17 -3.31 33.67
CA LYS A 39 -0.21 -3.92 35.00
C LYS A 39 0.62 -3.11 35.99
N ASN A 40 -0.03 -2.68 37.07
CA ASN A 40 0.58 -1.94 38.17
C ASN A 40 0.26 -2.64 39.50
N GLU A 41 0.94 -2.24 40.58
CA GLU A 41 0.73 -2.82 41.93
C GLU A 41 -0.72 -2.71 42.45
N LEU A 42 -1.48 -1.72 41.97
CA LEU A 42 -2.84 -1.41 42.43
C LEU A 42 -3.95 -2.14 41.66
N ALA A 43 -3.70 -2.56 40.42
CA ALA A 43 -4.72 -3.18 39.57
C ALA A 43 -4.10 -4.06 38.48
N ASP A 44 -4.63 -5.28 38.36
CA ASP A 44 -4.32 -6.21 37.28
C ASP A 44 -5.08 -5.84 35.99
N ILE A 45 -4.66 -6.47 34.89
CA ILE A 45 -5.36 -6.40 33.60
C ILE A 45 -6.67 -7.19 33.69
N GLY A 46 -7.75 -6.65 33.13
CA GLY A 46 -9.04 -7.33 33.07
C GLY A 46 -8.98 -8.65 32.28
N GLN A 47 -9.86 -9.59 32.65
CA GLN A 47 -10.02 -10.85 31.92
C GLN A 47 -11.05 -10.66 30.79
N PRO A 48 -10.82 -11.26 29.61
CA PRO A 48 -11.77 -11.19 28.52
C PRO A 48 -13.08 -11.88 28.90
N LEU A 49 -14.18 -11.53 28.25
CA LEU A 49 -15.47 -12.18 28.51
C LEU A 49 -15.38 -13.68 28.17
N GLU A 50 -16.12 -14.54 28.86
CA GLU A 50 -16.10 -16.00 28.64
C GLU A 50 -16.44 -16.41 27.19
N THR A 51 -17.16 -15.55 26.47
CA THR A 51 -17.56 -15.75 25.07
C THR A 51 -16.42 -15.53 24.07
N THR A 52 -15.31 -14.91 24.45
CA THR A 52 -14.20 -14.51 23.55
C THR A 52 -13.64 -15.70 22.78
N ASN A 53 -13.30 -16.80 23.46
CA ASN A 53 -12.74 -17.99 22.79
C ASN A 53 -13.70 -18.58 21.74
N LYS A 54 -15.00 -18.62 22.04
CA LYS A 54 -16.03 -19.10 21.11
C LYS A 54 -16.17 -18.16 19.90
N LEU A 55 -16.11 -16.84 20.12
CA LEU A 55 -16.16 -15.83 19.05
C LEU A 55 -14.94 -15.95 18.13
N SER A 56 -13.74 -16.07 18.69
CA SER A 56 -12.50 -16.24 17.94
C SER A 56 -12.49 -17.53 17.10
N GLU A 57 -13.06 -18.62 17.62
CA GLU A 57 -13.19 -19.85 16.84
C GLU A 57 -14.16 -19.68 15.64
N ILE A 58 -15.31 -19.03 15.85
CA ILE A 58 -16.31 -18.84 14.80
C ILE A 58 -15.79 -17.87 13.73
N ILE A 59 -15.16 -16.76 14.11
CA ILE A 59 -14.66 -15.76 13.15
C ILE A 59 -13.56 -16.35 12.26
N VAL A 60 -12.68 -17.19 12.81
CA VAL A 60 -11.65 -17.89 12.02
C VAL A 60 -12.29 -18.80 10.97
N LYS A 61 -13.36 -19.53 11.33
CA LYS A 61 -14.12 -20.38 10.38
C LYS A 61 -14.84 -19.57 9.30
N VAL A 62 -15.40 -18.41 9.65
CA VAL A 62 -16.04 -17.52 8.68
C VAL A 62 -15.00 -16.96 7.70
N ARG A 63 -13.86 -16.48 8.20
CA ARG A 63 -12.77 -15.95 7.36
C ARG A 63 -12.14 -17.03 6.48
N SER A 64 -11.99 -18.26 6.97
CA SER A 64 -11.51 -19.38 6.16
C SER A 64 -12.47 -19.69 5.01
N LEU A 65 -13.78 -19.64 5.24
CA LEU A 65 -14.81 -19.79 4.20
C LEU A 65 -14.78 -18.65 3.18
N ILE A 66 -14.66 -17.39 3.62
CA ILE A 66 -14.55 -16.23 2.72
C ILE A 66 -13.35 -16.40 1.77
N ASN A 67 -12.20 -16.80 2.33
CA ASN A 67 -10.98 -17.03 1.56
C ASN A 67 -11.11 -18.23 0.62
N ALA A 68 -11.65 -19.36 1.09
CA ALA A 68 -11.83 -20.57 0.29
C ALA A 68 -12.79 -20.34 -0.89
N LEU A 69 -13.83 -19.52 -0.71
CA LEU A 69 -14.81 -19.18 -1.73
C LEU A 69 -14.38 -17.99 -2.63
N GLY A 70 -13.22 -17.37 -2.38
CA GLY A 70 -12.73 -16.24 -3.17
C GLY A 70 -13.60 -14.99 -3.09
N ILE A 71 -14.33 -14.80 -2.00
CA ILE A 71 -15.26 -13.68 -1.84
C ILE A 71 -14.47 -12.41 -1.56
N LYS A 72 -14.57 -11.43 -2.47
CA LYS A 72 -13.98 -10.09 -2.25
C LYS A 72 -14.77 -9.36 -1.16
N GLN A 73 -14.05 -8.78 -0.20
CA GLN A 73 -14.63 -7.90 0.81
C GLN A 73 -15.24 -6.66 0.16
N GLU A 74 -16.58 -6.60 0.15
CA GLU A 74 -17.37 -5.46 -0.32
C GLU A 74 -18.38 -5.09 0.75
N LYS A 75 -18.70 -3.80 0.88
CA LYS A 75 -19.73 -3.34 1.83
C LYS A 75 -21.10 -3.78 1.33
N THR A 76 -21.64 -4.84 1.91
CA THR A 76 -23.00 -5.32 1.64
C THR A 76 -23.98 -4.82 2.70
N LYS A 77 -25.09 -4.21 2.28
CA LYS A 77 -26.22 -3.86 3.15
C LYS A 77 -27.11 -5.09 3.39
N PHE A 78 -26.55 -6.13 3.98
CA PHE A 78 -27.35 -7.27 4.45
C PHE A 78 -27.56 -7.11 5.96
N GLU A 79 -28.82 -7.15 6.40
CA GLU A 79 -29.14 -7.05 7.83
C GLU A 79 -29.18 -8.44 8.45
N LEU A 80 -28.25 -8.69 9.38
CA LEU A 80 -28.27 -9.88 10.20
C LEU A 80 -29.37 -9.76 11.25
N LYS A 81 -30.49 -10.46 11.04
CA LYS A 81 -31.54 -10.62 12.06
C LYS A 81 -31.23 -11.74 13.07
N ARG A 82 -30.04 -12.35 13.04
CA ARG A 82 -29.77 -13.65 13.67
C ARG A 82 -28.82 -13.59 14.86
N CYS A 83 -29.07 -14.45 15.84
CA CYS A 83 -28.29 -14.62 17.06
C CYS A 83 -27.00 -15.46 16.85
N LEU A 84 -26.03 -15.35 17.77
CA LEU A 84 -24.75 -16.08 17.75
C LEU A 84 -24.86 -17.60 17.47
N PRO A 85 -25.83 -18.35 18.06
CA PRO A 85 -25.96 -19.79 17.84
C PRO A 85 -26.39 -20.15 16.40
N GLU A 86 -27.16 -19.29 15.75
CA GLU A 86 -27.58 -19.53 14.37
C GLU A 86 -26.42 -19.31 13.39
N ILE A 87 -25.55 -18.34 13.68
CA ILE A 87 -24.33 -18.09 12.91
C ILE A 87 -23.41 -19.32 13.02
N SER A 88 -23.13 -19.80 14.24
CA SER A 88 -22.23 -20.95 14.43
C SER A 88 -22.72 -22.21 13.73
N HIS A 89 -24.03 -22.51 13.81
CA HIS A 89 -24.64 -23.66 13.16
C HIS A 89 -24.63 -23.54 11.63
N THR A 90 -24.95 -22.36 11.08
CA THR A 90 -24.94 -22.12 9.63
C THR A 90 -23.51 -22.20 9.08
N THR A 91 -22.54 -21.58 9.76
CA THR A 91 -21.12 -21.65 9.40
C THR A 91 -20.59 -23.09 9.43
N LYS A 92 -20.99 -23.89 10.43
CA LYS A 92 -20.58 -25.30 10.51
C LYS A 92 -21.12 -26.12 9.32
N LYS A 93 -22.42 -26.00 9.02
CA LYS A 93 -23.03 -26.68 7.86
C LYS A 93 -22.37 -26.28 6.54
N LEU A 94 -22.17 -24.99 6.34
CA LEU A 94 -21.52 -24.47 5.13
C LEU A 94 -20.08 -24.97 5.01
N ASN A 95 -19.33 -25.02 6.11
CA ASN A 95 -17.97 -25.56 6.13
C ASN A 95 -17.93 -27.04 5.76
N GLU A 96 -18.86 -27.86 6.25
CA GLU A 96 -18.97 -29.28 5.87
C GLU A 96 -19.27 -29.44 4.36
N GLU A 97 -20.20 -28.64 3.82
CA GLU A 97 -20.58 -28.70 2.40
C GLU A 97 -19.44 -28.22 1.48
N VAL A 98 -18.78 -27.12 1.84
CA VAL A 98 -17.65 -26.56 1.10
C VAL A 98 -16.46 -27.54 1.11
N ASN A 99 -16.11 -28.10 2.27
CA ASN A 99 -15.03 -29.08 2.37
C ASN A 99 -15.31 -30.33 1.54
N LYS A 100 -16.56 -30.84 1.55
CA LYS A 100 -16.96 -31.98 0.71
C LYS A 100 -16.77 -31.69 -0.78
N ASN A 101 -17.19 -30.52 -1.25
CA ASN A 101 -17.04 -30.13 -2.64
C ASN A 101 -15.56 -29.97 -3.04
N PHE A 102 -14.72 -29.39 -2.17
CA PHE A 102 -13.28 -29.27 -2.41
C PHE A 102 -12.56 -30.63 -2.39
N GLU A 103 -12.93 -31.55 -1.49
CA GLU A 103 -12.39 -32.91 -1.49
C GLU A 103 -12.78 -33.69 -2.76
N GLU A 104 -14.03 -33.58 -3.21
CA GLU A 104 -14.46 -34.19 -4.46
C GLU A 104 -13.72 -33.60 -5.67
N LEU A 105 -13.53 -32.28 -5.69
CA LEU A 105 -12.76 -31.59 -6.74
C LEU A 105 -11.31 -32.08 -6.75
N ARG A 106 -10.66 -32.14 -5.59
CA ARG A 106 -9.28 -32.64 -5.45
C ARG A 106 -9.14 -34.06 -5.97
N LYS A 107 -10.05 -34.98 -5.61
CA LYS A 107 -10.03 -36.37 -6.10
C LYS A 107 -10.16 -36.43 -7.63
N VAL A 108 -10.99 -35.58 -8.22
CA VAL A 108 -11.15 -35.49 -9.68
C VAL A 108 -9.89 -34.93 -10.35
N GLU A 109 -9.27 -33.90 -9.77
CA GLU A 109 -8.03 -33.30 -10.29
C GLU A 109 -6.83 -34.25 -10.18
N GLU A 110 -6.73 -35.02 -9.09
CA GLU A 110 -5.73 -36.09 -8.92
C GLU A 110 -5.89 -37.17 -9.99
N GLN A 111 -7.12 -37.60 -10.29
CA GLN A 111 -7.40 -38.57 -11.36
C GLN A 111 -7.08 -38.00 -12.75
N LEU A 112 -7.41 -36.74 -13.02
CA LEU A 112 -7.05 -36.07 -14.28
C LEU A 112 -5.53 -35.98 -14.46
N SER A 113 -4.79 -35.64 -13.40
CA SER A 113 -3.33 -35.59 -13.40
C SER A 113 -2.72 -36.97 -13.67
N LYS A 114 -3.23 -38.01 -12.99
CA LYS A 114 -2.82 -39.41 -13.25
C LYS A 114 -3.06 -39.80 -14.70
N ASN A 115 -4.26 -39.54 -15.23
CA ASN A 115 -4.61 -39.82 -16.62
C ASN A 115 -3.75 -39.04 -17.62
N GLN A 116 -3.35 -37.81 -17.32
CA GLN A 116 -2.42 -37.04 -18.15
C GLN A 116 -1.02 -37.68 -18.19
N ASN A 117 -0.52 -38.15 -17.04
CA ASN A 117 0.75 -38.87 -16.97
C ASN A 117 0.69 -40.19 -17.74
N THR A 118 -0.36 -40.99 -17.55
CA THR A 118 -0.60 -42.21 -18.34
C THR A 118 -0.69 -41.90 -19.85
N LYS A 119 -1.35 -40.80 -20.24
CA LYS A 119 -1.43 -40.39 -21.66
C LYS A 119 -0.05 -40.02 -22.24
N ARG A 120 0.81 -39.35 -21.45
CA ARG A 120 2.19 -39.04 -21.86
C ARG A 120 3.00 -40.30 -22.07
N GLU A 121 2.94 -41.23 -21.13
CA GLU A 121 3.62 -42.53 -21.21
C GLU A 121 3.12 -43.35 -22.41
N LEU A 122 1.80 -43.43 -22.62
CA LEU A 122 1.21 -44.14 -23.76
C LEU A 122 1.56 -43.45 -25.09
N GLY A 123 1.73 -42.13 -25.09
CA GLY A 123 2.18 -41.38 -26.25
C GLY A 123 3.58 -41.76 -26.73
N ILE A 124 4.47 -42.16 -25.82
CA ILE A 124 5.82 -42.66 -26.16
C ILE A 124 5.73 -44.02 -26.85
N LEU A 125 4.82 -44.87 -26.37
CA LEU A 125 4.59 -46.22 -26.90
C LEU A 125 3.72 -46.26 -28.15
N LYS A 126 3.13 -45.13 -28.58
CA LYS A 126 2.24 -45.06 -29.75
C LYS A 126 2.88 -45.57 -31.04
N ASN A 127 4.20 -45.43 -31.17
CA ASN A 127 4.96 -45.85 -32.35
C ASN A 127 5.53 -47.27 -32.24
N ILE A 128 5.28 -47.96 -31.12
CA ILE A 128 5.77 -49.31 -30.84
C ILE A 128 4.56 -50.21 -30.71
N ASP A 129 4.36 -51.08 -31.69
CA ASP A 129 3.23 -52.00 -31.73
C ASP A 129 3.48 -53.22 -30.83
N VAL A 130 3.47 -52.98 -29.51
CA VAL A 130 3.66 -54.02 -28.50
C VAL A 130 2.45 -54.04 -27.55
N PRO A 131 1.83 -55.21 -27.31
CA PRO A 131 0.78 -55.34 -26.31
C PRO A 131 1.27 -54.90 -24.93
N LEU A 132 0.51 -54.03 -24.26
CA LEU A 132 0.92 -53.45 -22.96
C LEU A 132 1.06 -54.50 -21.84
N GLU A 133 0.40 -55.65 -21.99
CA GLU A 133 0.52 -56.82 -21.10
C GLU A 133 1.94 -57.39 -21.06
N ASN A 134 2.70 -57.20 -22.13
CA ASN A 134 4.07 -57.71 -22.28
C ASN A 134 5.12 -56.72 -21.73
N LEU A 135 4.70 -55.58 -21.18
CA LEU A 135 5.60 -54.57 -20.58
C LEU A 135 5.68 -54.74 -19.05
N THR A 136 5.83 -55.98 -18.60
CA THR A 136 5.95 -56.35 -17.18
C THR A 136 7.30 -56.98 -16.88
N SER A 137 7.66 -57.07 -15.61
CA SER A 137 8.86 -57.80 -15.17
C SER A 137 8.77 -59.29 -15.53
N TYR A 138 9.68 -59.74 -16.39
CA TYR A 138 9.83 -61.16 -16.73
C TYR A 138 10.73 -61.88 -15.72
N LYS A 139 10.48 -63.17 -15.47
CA LYS A 139 11.33 -63.98 -14.58
C LYS A 139 12.70 -64.31 -15.20
N SER A 140 12.78 -64.38 -16.53
CA SER A 140 13.97 -64.80 -17.28
C SER A 140 14.62 -63.68 -18.11
N LEU A 141 13.98 -62.52 -18.24
CA LEU A 141 14.46 -61.40 -19.05
C LEU A 141 14.52 -60.11 -18.22
N ALA A 142 15.61 -59.37 -18.36
CA ALA A 142 15.70 -57.98 -17.94
C ALA A 142 15.23 -57.06 -19.09
N TYR A 143 14.46 -56.03 -18.75
CA TYR A 143 14.00 -55.02 -19.70
C TYR A 143 14.52 -53.64 -19.31
N PHE A 144 14.96 -52.85 -20.28
CA PHE A 144 15.38 -51.46 -20.10
C PHE A 144 14.69 -50.58 -21.14
N MET A 145 13.98 -49.54 -20.70
CA MET A 145 13.28 -48.60 -21.59
C MET A 145 13.66 -47.16 -21.25
N GLY A 146 14.04 -46.37 -22.25
CA GLY A 146 14.56 -45.03 -22.00
C GLY A 146 14.97 -44.25 -23.24
N TYR A 147 15.55 -43.08 -23.04
CA TYR A 147 16.10 -42.27 -24.13
C TYR A 147 17.62 -42.35 -24.18
N LEU A 148 18.16 -42.37 -25.40
CA LEU A 148 19.56 -42.14 -25.71
C LEU A 148 19.75 -40.71 -26.24
N GLU A 149 20.83 -40.06 -25.80
CA GLU A 149 21.27 -38.77 -26.33
C GLU A 149 22.25 -38.98 -27.50
N GLY A 150 21.85 -38.65 -28.73
CA GLY A 150 22.73 -38.71 -29.91
C GLY A 150 22.07 -39.26 -31.17
N LYS A 151 22.62 -38.90 -32.35
CA LYS A 151 22.06 -39.25 -33.67
C LYS A 151 22.45 -40.65 -34.20
N ASN A 152 23.47 -41.31 -33.66
CA ASN A 152 24.06 -42.54 -34.25
C ASN A 152 24.15 -43.75 -33.28
N ASN A 153 23.40 -43.77 -32.17
CA ASN A 153 23.77 -44.64 -31.04
C ASN A 153 23.11 -46.04 -31.02
N ILE A 154 22.03 -46.32 -31.77
CA ILE A 154 21.42 -47.66 -31.76
C ILE A 154 22.37 -48.70 -32.35
N THR A 155 23.01 -48.40 -33.48
CA THR A 155 23.92 -49.32 -34.17
C THR A 155 25.20 -49.60 -33.39
N ASN A 156 25.68 -48.64 -32.59
CA ASN A 156 26.83 -48.87 -31.71
C ASN A 156 26.44 -49.71 -30.49
N LEU A 157 25.26 -49.44 -29.91
CA LEU A 157 24.72 -50.24 -28.80
C LEU A 157 24.45 -51.68 -29.24
N GLU A 158 23.97 -51.90 -30.46
CA GLU A 158 23.78 -53.24 -31.03
C GLU A 158 25.11 -54.00 -31.18
N LYS A 159 26.19 -53.33 -31.59
CA LYS A 159 27.54 -53.93 -31.66
C LYS A 159 28.06 -54.33 -30.28
N GLU A 160 28.05 -53.41 -29.30
CA GLU A 160 28.55 -53.69 -27.95
C GLU A 160 27.72 -54.78 -27.24
N LEU A 161 26.40 -54.83 -27.45
CA LEU A 161 25.55 -55.88 -26.89
C LEU A 161 25.77 -57.24 -27.57
N SER A 162 26.11 -57.26 -28.86
CA SER A 162 26.39 -58.48 -29.62
C SER A 162 27.68 -59.20 -29.18
N GLU A 163 28.63 -58.47 -28.58
CA GLU A 163 29.84 -59.03 -27.98
C GLU A 163 29.55 -59.81 -26.68
N ILE A 164 28.51 -59.40 -25.95
CA ILE A 164 28.10 -60.04 -24.69
C ILE A 164 27.15 -61.20 -24.97
N THR A 165 26.17 -61.00 -25.85
CA THR A 165 25.17 -62.03 -26.16
C THR A 165 24.58 -61.88 -27.55
N LYS A 166 24.28 -63.00 -28.19
CA LYS A 166 23.47 -63.04 -29.43
C LYS A 166 21.96 -63.01 -29.17
N ASN A 167 21.54 -63.18 -27.91
CA ASN A 167 20.15 -63.27 -27.49
C ASN A 167 19.68 -61.97 -26.82
N PHE A 168 19.57 -60.88 -27.59
CA PHE A 168 18.95 -59.64 -27.15
C PHE A 168 17.98 -59.13 -28.22
N MET A 169 16.96 -58.39 -27.79
CA MET A 169 16.03 -57.70 -28.68
C MET A 169 16.10 -56.21 -28.40
N LEU A 170 16.47 -55.44 -29.42
CA LEU A 170 16.58 -53.98 -29.36
C LEU A 170 15.50 -53.36 -30.25
N LEU A 171 14.58 -52.61 -29.65
CA LEU A 171 13.57 -51.83 -30.34
C LEU A 171 13.88 -50.36 -30.17
N GLY A 172 13.93 -49.59 -31.25
CA GLY A 172 14.24 -48.17 -31.20
C GLY A 172 13.36 -47.37 -32.15
N SER A 173 12.91 -46.21 -31.67
CA SER A 173 12.21 -45.23 -32.51
C SER A 173 12.76 -43.84 -32.22
N THR A 174 13.16 -43.12 -33.26
CA THR A 174 13.60 -41.72 -33.12
C THR A 174 12.38 -40.81 -33.06
N ILE A 175 12.20 -40.10 -31.94
CA ILE A 175 11.11 -39.14 -31.77
C ILE A 175 11.73 -37.74 -31.65
N LYS A 176 11.49 -36.92 -32.68
CA LYS A 176 11.95 -35.52 -32.84
C LYS A 176 13.48 -35.32 -32.82
N LYS A 177 14.16 -35.57 -31.69
CA LYS A 177 15.63 -35.41 -31.50
C LYS A 177 16.26 -36.41 -30.50
N ARG A 178 15.44 -37.22 -29.83
CA ARG A 178 15.90 -38.26 -28.89
C ARG A 178 15.49 -39.61 -29.42
N THR A 179 16.34 -40.60 -29.24
CA THR A 179 16.06 -41.96 -29.68
C THR A 179 15.52 -42.74 -28.50
N PHE A 180 14.23 -43.07 -28.54
CA PHE A 180 13.64 -43.96 -27.55
C PHE A 180 14.09 -45.38 -27.87
N MET A 181 14.48 -46.13 -26.85
CA MET A 181 14.96 -47.49 -26.97
C MET A 181 14.35 -48.38 -25.89
N ALA A 182 13.99 -49.60 -26.28
CA ALA A 182 13.58 -50.70 -25.43
C ALA A 182 14.49 -51.90 -25.70
N LEU A 183 15.26 -52.32 -24.71
CA LEU A 183 16.17 -53.46 -24.74
C LEU A 183 15.60 -54.59 -23.87
N LEU A 184 15.54 -55.80 -24.43
CA LEU A 184 15.26 -57.04 -23.72
C LEU A 184 16.49 -57.95 -23.80
N ILE A 185 16.99 -58.40 -22.64
CA ILE A 185 18.18 -59.26 -22.53
C ILE A 185 17.95 -60.33 -21.47
N ASP A 186 18.65 -61.47 -21.56
CA ASP A 186 18.65 -62.50 -20.51
C ASP A 186 19.04 -61.89 -19.15
N ILE A 187 18.29 -62.25 -18.09
CA ILE A 187 18.51 -61.75 -16.74
C ILE A 187 19.93 -61.99 -16.23
N LYS A 188 20.61 -63.04 -16.72
CA LYS A 188 22.02 -63.33 -16.40
C LYS A 188 22.98 -62.21 -16.81
N ASN A 189 22.65 -61.45 -17.85
CA ASN A 189 23.49 -60.37 -18.40
C ASN A 189 22.98 -58.97 -18.05
N LYS A 190 22.08 -58.88 -17.06
CA LYS A 190 21.47 -57.61 -16.63
C LYS A 190 22.50 -56.57 -16.19
N GLU A 191 23.49 -56.97 -15.39
CA GLU A 191 24.52 -56.05 -14.87
C GLU A 191 25.43 -55.53 -16.00
N ASN A 192 25.92 -56.43 -16.86
CA ASN A 192 26.74 -56.06 -18.02
C ASN A 192 26.01 -55.11 -18.98
N ALA A 193 24.71 -55.32 -19.21
CA ALA A 193 23.90 -54.43 -20.04
C ALA A 193 23.69 -53.06 -19.38
N LEU A 194 23.50 -52.99 -18.06
CA LEU A 194 23.34 -51.74 -17.32
C LEU A 194 24.60 -50.87 -17.42
N ASP A 195 25.78 -51.46 -17.31
CA ASP A 195 27.06 -50.74 -17.41
C ASP A 195 27.26 -50.11 -18.79
N ILE A 196 26.91 -50.83 -19.87
CA ILE A 196 26.94 -50.29 -21.24
C ILE A 196 25.94 -49.15 -21.40
N LEU A 197 24.72 -49.34 -20.91
CA LEU A 197 23.68 -48.31 -20.97
C LEU A 197 24.10 -47.03 -20.26
N GLN A 198 24.74 -47.13 -19.09
CA GLN A 198 25.27 -45.97 -18.37
C GLN A 198 26.38 -45.25 -19.14
N LYS A 199 27.32 -45.99 -19.77
CA LYS A 199 28.39 -45.41 -20.58
C LYS A 199 27.87 -44.60 -21.78
N ILE A 200 26.75 -45.00 -22.36
CA ILE A 200 26.16 -44.37 -23.55
C ILE A 200 25.14 -43.26 -23.17
N GLY A 201 25.02 -42.93 -21.88
CA GLY A 201 24.15 -41.83 -21.41
C GLY A 201 22.66 -42.18 -21.46
N PHE A 202 22.31 -43.45 -21.21
CA PHE A 202 20.93 -43.90 -21.16
C PHE A 202 20.16 -43.28 -19.99
N THR A 203 18.99 -42.71 -20.28
CA THR A 203 18.08 -42.18 -19.26
C THR A 203 16.86 -43.09 -19.14
N PRO A 204 16.69 -43.84 -18.03
CA PRO A 204 15.56 -44.76 -17.88
C PRO A 204 14.25 -43.98 -17.74
N ILE A 205 13.19 -44.46 -18.39
CA ILE A 205 11.82 -43.99 -18.19
C ILE A 205 11.07 -45.04 -17.40
N ASN A 206 10.44 -44.62 -16.31
CA ASN A 206 9.58 -45.51 -15.54
C ASN A 206 8.14 -45.42 -16.06
N PHE A 207 7.57 -46.56 -16.45
CA PHE A 207 6.20 -46.69 -16.98
C PHE A 207 5.19 -47.17 -15.92
N THR A 208 5.39 -46.74 -14.67
CA THR A 208 4.58 -47.15 -13.51
C THR A 208 3.08 -46.91 -13.69
N ASN A 209 2.67 -45.91 -14.49
CA ASN A 209 1.27 -45.57 -14.67
C ASN A 209 0.57 -46.39 -15.77
N ILE A 210 1.31 -47.23 -16.49
CA ILE A 210 0.79 -48.14 -17.54
C ILE A 210 0.72 -49.59 -17.05
N TRP A 211 1.45 -49.96 -16.01
CA TRP A 211 1.44 -51.31 -15.46
C TRP A 211 0.01 -51.76 -15.10
N GLY A 212 -0.43 -52.87 -15.72
CA GLY A 212 -1.77 -53.44 -15.54
C GLY A 212 -2.80 -53.06 -16.62
N LEU A 213 -2.45 -52.20 -17.59
CA LEU A 213 -3.30 -51.92 -18.76
C LEU A 213 -3.23 -53.07 -19.77
N LYS A 214 -4.39 -53.43 -20.33
CA LYS A 214 -4.55 -54.52 -21.31
C LYS A 214 -4.86 -54.01 -22.72
N GLY A 215 -4.41 -54.73 -23.75
CA GLY A 215 -4.65 -54.40 -25.16
C GLY A 215 -3.81 -53.27 -25.76
N ASN A 216 -4.25 -52.74 -26.92
CA ASN A 216 -3.51 -51.76 -27.73
C ASN A 216 -3.53 -50.34 -27.11
N VAL A 217 -2.41 -49.63 -27.22
CA VAL A 217 -2.21 -48.21 -26.88
C VAL A 217 -3.36 -47.32 -27.36
N VAL A 218 -3.81 -47.47 -28.61
CA VAL A 218 -4.86 -46.62 -29.20
C VAL A 218 -6.21 -46.79 -28.49
N ALA A 219 -6.56 -48.02 -28.09
CA ALA A 219 -7.81 -48.29 -27.39
C ALA A 219 -7.78 -47.71 -25.97
N ASN A 220 -6.65 -47.81 -25.26
CA ASN A 220 -6.48 -47.24 -23.93
C ASN A 220 -6.46 -45.70 -23.95
N LEU A 221 -5.83 -45.09 -24.96
CA LEU A 221 -5.89 -43.64 -25.17
C LEU A 221 -7.33 -43.15 -25.35
N LYS A 222 -8.14 -43.82 -26.19
CA LYS A 222 -9.57 -43.48 -26.35
C LYS A 222 -10.36 -43.63 -25.05
N LYS A 223 -10.11 -44.68 -24.26
CA LYS A 223 -10.75 -44.88 -22.94
C LYS A 223 -10.39 -43.74 -21.97
N ILE A 224 -9.11 -43.37 -21.88
CA ILE A 224 -8.63 -42.29 -21.03
C ILE A 224 -9.20 -40.94 -21.48
N GLU A 225 -9.30 -40.68 -22.78
CA GLU A 225 -9.91 -39.46 -23.30
C GLU A 225 -11.41 -39.37 -22.95
N LYS A 226 -12.14 -40.47 -23.06
CA LYS A 226 -13.55 -40.55 -22.63
C LYS A 226 -13.70 -40.35 -21.12
N GLN A 227 -12.79 -40.89 -20.31
CA GLN A 227 -12.78 -40.65 -18.87
C GLN A 227 -12.44 -39.20 -18.52
N ASN A 228 -11.44 -38.61 -19.18
CA ASN A 228 -11.04 -37.22 -18.96
C ASN A 228 -12.16 -36.24 -19.30
N THR A 229 -12.89 -36.47 -20.39
CA THR A 229 -14.06 -35.63 -20.74
C THR A 229 -15.16 -35.72 -19.67
N MET A 230 -15.44 -36.92 -19.16
CA MET A 230 -16.40 -37.12 -18.06
C MET A 230 -15.94 -36.45 -16.75
N LEU A 231 -14.66 -36.59 -16.40
CA LEU A 231 -14.05 -35.98 -15.22
C LEU A 231 -13.99 -34.46 -15.32
N MET A 232 -13.68 -33.90 -16.50
CA MET A 232 -13.72 -32.46 -16.76
C MET A 232 -15.14 -31.90 -16.59
N ASN A 233 -16.15 -32.60 -17.11
CA ASN A 233 -17.55 -32.21 -16.90
C ASN A 233 -17.94 -32.25 -15.42
N LYS A 234 -17.49 -33.28 -14.68
CA LYS A 234 -17.71 -33.38 -13.23
C LYS A 234 -17.01 -32.25 -12.48
N SER A 235 -15.74 -31.96 -12.78
CA SER A 235 -14.97 -30.85 -12.21
C SER A 235 -15.67 -29.51 -12.45
N ASN A 236 -16.11 -29.24 -13.67
CA ASN A 236 -16.83 -28.02 -14.02
C ASN A 236 -18.17 -27.92 -13.27
N LYS A 237 -18.89 -29.03 -13.08
CA LYS A 237 -20.13 -29.06 -12.29
C LYS A 237 -19.86 -28.70 -10.82
N ILE A 238 -18.80 -29.25 -10.22
CA ILE A 238 -18.40 -28.95 -8.83
C ILE A 238 -17.96 -27.49 -8.70
N LYS A 239 -17.16 -26.96 -9.63
CA LYS A 239 -16.75 -25.55 -9.64
C LYS A 239 -17.97 -24.62 -9.70
N LYS A 240 -18.95 -24.91 -10.56
CA LYS A 240 -20.22 -24.17 -10.60
C LYS A 240 -21.02 -24.26 -9.30
N GLN A 241 -21.00 -25.40 -8.61
CA GLN A 241 -21.65 -25.54 -7.29
C GLN A 241 -20.96 -24.67 -6.24
N ILE A 242 -19.62 -24.64 -6.21
CA ILE A 242 -18.84 -23.79 -5.32
C ILE A 242 -19.13 -22.30 -5.62
N GLU A 243 -19.16 -21.90 -6.89
CA GLU A 243 -19.51 -20.53 -7.29
C GLU A 243 -20.94 -20.16 -6.86
N LYS A 244 -21.89 -21.09 -7.00
CA LYS A 244 -23.27 -20.88 -6.55
C LYS A 244 -23.35 -20.67 -5.03
N LEU A 245 -22.66 -21.51 -4.25
CA LEU A 245 -22.56 -21.36 -2.79
C LEU A 245 -21.90 -20.02 -2.42
N ALA A 246 -20.84 -19.63 -3.13
CA ALA A 246 -20.18 -18.34 -2.91
C ALA A 246 -21.14 -17.17 -3.12
N GLN A 247 -21.96 -17.19 -4.17
CA GLN A 247 -22.94 -16.14 -4.45
C GLN A 247 -24.09 -16.12 -3.44
N GLU A 248 -24.61 -17.30 -3.09
CA GLU A 248 -25.75 -17.45 -2.16
C GLU A 248 -25.38 -16.99 -0.74
N TYR A 249 -24.19 -17.37 -0.26
CA TYR A 249 -23.74 -17.06 1.10
C TYR A 249 -22.87 -15.81 1.21
N LYS A 250 -22.58 -15.09 0.11
CA LYS A 250 -21.76 -13.85 0.12
C LYS A 250 -22.25 -12.85 1.16
N GLY A 251 -23.56 -12.54 1.13
CA GLY A 251 -24.16 -11.57 2.05
C GLY A 251 -24.07 -12.04 3.50
N PHE A 252 -24.37 -13.32 3.76
CA PHE A 252 -24.30 -13.91 5.10
C PHE A 252 -22.87 -13.87 5.67
N LEU A 253 -21.87 -14.32 4.91
CA LEU A 253 -20.49 -14.43 5.38
C LEU A 253 -19.87 -13.06 5.68
N LEU A 254 -20.09 -12.06 4.82
CA LEU A 254 -19.56 -10.71 5.02
C LEU A 254 -20.21 -10.01 6.23
N THR A 255 -21.52 -10.13 6.40
CA THR A 255 -22.19 -9.56 7.57
C THR A 255 -21.87 -10.34 8.85
N ALA A 256 -21.69 -11.67 8.77
CA ALA A 256 -21.28 -12.48 9.90
C ALA A 256 -19.87 -12.11 10.38
N ASP A 257 -18.90 -11.92 9.47
CA ASP A 257 -17.56 -11.43 9.81
C ASP A 257 -17.61 -10.04 10.46
N ASP A 258 -18.40 -9.12 9.89
CA ASP A 258 -18.60 -7.78 10.43
C ASP A 258 -19.24 -7.76 11.82
N PHE A 259 -20.22 -8.64 12.07
CA PHE A 259 -20.91 -8.77 13.35
C PHE A 259 -20.00 -9.44 14.39
N LEU A 260 -19.37 -10.56 14.05
CA LEU A 260 -18.46 -11.28 14.92
C LEU A 260 -17.25 -10.43 15.29
N SER A 261 -16.71 -9.62 14.36
CA SER A 261 -15.63 -8.68 14.65
C SER A 261 -16.03 -7.66 15.73
N GLN A 262 -17.23 -7.09 15.63
CA GLN A 262 -17.74 -6.14 16.64
C GLN A 262 -18.01 -6.79 17.99
N GLU A 263 -18.57 -8.01 18.01
CA GLU A 263 -18.80 -8.73 19.26
C GLU A 263 -17.48 -9.18 19.90
N LEU A 264 -16.49 -9.56 19.10
CA LEU A 264 -15.14 -9.90 19.58
C LEU A 264 -14.44 -8.67 20.17
N GLU A 265 -14.51 -7.51 19.49
CA GLU A 265 -13.95 -6.25 19.99
C GLU A 265 -14.52 -5.89 21.37
N LYS A 266 -15.84 -6.09 21.57
CA LYS A 266 -16.50 -5.93 22.89
C LYS A 266 -16.01 -6.95 23.92
N ALA A 267 -15.83 -8.20 23.52
CA ALA A 267 -15.43 -9.27 24.42
C ALA A 267 -13.96 -9.16 24.87
N GLU A 268 -13.10 -8.60 24.01
CA GLU A 268 -11.68 -8.35 24.28
C GLU A 268 -11.42 -7.00 24.98
N ALA A 269 -12.36 -6.05 24.93
CA ALA A 269 -12.21 -4.74 25.58
C ALA A 269 -11.74 -4.77 27.05
N PRO A 270 -12.18 -5.72 27.92
CA PRO A 270 -11.66 -5.87 29.28
C PRO A 270 -10.14 -6.01 29.38
N LEU A 271 -9.46 -6.55 28.36
CA LEU A 271 -8.00 -6.67 28.31
C LEU A 271 -7.30 -5.31 28.31
N LYS A 272 -8.01 -4.23 27.98
CA LYS A 272 -7.49 -2.86 27.98
C LYS A 272 -7.78 -2.11 29.28
N PHE A 273 -8.59 -2.70 30.18
CA PHE A 273 -9.05 -2.05 31.40
C PHE A 273 -8.24 -2.50 32.62
N ALA A 274 -8.18 -1.62 33.61
CA ALA A 274 -7.78 -2.00 34.95
C ALA A 274 -8.94 -2.76 35.62
N ALA A 275 -8.62 -3.87 36.28
CA ALA A 275 -9.60 -4.67 37.00
C ALA A 275 -9.08 -5.09 38.37
N THR A 276 -10.00 -5.13 39.34
CA THR A 276 -9.81 -5.79 40.62
C THR A 276 -10.73 -7.02 40.69
N LYS A 277 -10.86 -7.64 41.88
CA LYS A 277 -11.78 -8.77 42.07
C LYS A 277 -13.24 -8.39 41.76
N ASP A 278 -13.68 -7.23 42.24
CA ASP A 278 -15.09 -6.84 42.23
C ASP A 278 -15.39 -5.58 41.40
N THR A 279 -14.37 -4.80 41.04
CA THR A 279 -14.52 -3.54 40.30
C THR A 279 -13.70 -3.51 39.02
N PHE A 280 -14.14 -2.70 38.07
CA PHE A 280 -13.40 -2.38 36.86
C PHE A 280 -13.20 -0.87 36.76
N LEU A 281 -12.14 -0.47 36.06
CA LEU A 281 -11.73 0.91 35.84
C LEU A 281 -11.37 1.10 34.37
N ILE A 282 -12.08 1.99 33.69
CA ILE A 282 -11.84 2.35 32.29
C ILE A 282 -11.27 3.76 32.26
N LYS A 283 -10.07 3.90 31.71
CA LYS A 283 -9.48 5.21 31.39
C LYS A 283 -9.59 5.43 29.88
N GLY A 284 -10.02 6.62 29.48
CA GLY A 284 -10.11 6.96 28.07
C GLY A 284 -10.26 8.45 27.81
N TRP A 285 -10.28 8.79 26.53
CA TRP A 285 -10.42 10.17 26.05
C TRP A 285 -11.69 10.32 25.22
N VAL A 286 -12.37 11.44 25.40
CA VAL A 286 -13.60 11.80 24.70
C VAL A 286 -13.53 13.27 24.28
N PRO A 287 -14.00 13.64 23.06
CA PRO A 287 -14.14 15.04 22.68
C PRO A 287 -15.06 15.79 23.65
N THR A 288 -14.64 16.98 24.09
CA THR A 288 -15.34 17.78 25.11
C THR A 288 -16.81 18.04 24.75
N GLU A 289 -17.11 18.25 23.46
CA GLU A 289 -18.47 18.43 22.93
C GLU A 289 -19.41 17.24 23.20
N ASN A 290 -18.86 16.02 23.28
CA ASN A 290 -19.62 14.79 23.45
C ASN A 290 -19.64 14.27 24.90
N LEU A 291 -18.91 14.91 25.82
CA LEU A 291 -18.74 14.47 27.21
C LEU A 291 -20.09 14.28 27.93
N ASN A 292 -20.95 15.30 27.90
CA ASN A 292 -22.25 15.27 28.59
C ASN A 292 -23.15 14.13 28.09
N ASN A 293 -23.21 13.91 26.77
CA ASN A 293 -24.01 12.82 26.18
C ASN A 293 -23.48 11.43 26.58
N VAL A 294 -22.16 11.27 26.75
CA VAL A 294 -21.56 10.02 27.24
C VAL A 294 -21.96 9.79 28.70
N ILE A 295 -21.82 10.81 29.56
CA ILE A 295 -22.17 10.73 30.99
C ILE A 295 -23.65 10.37 31.17
N ASP A 296 -24.55 11.08 30.50
CA ASP A 296 -26.01 10.86 30.61
C ASP A 296 -26.42 9.43 30.21
N ARG A 297 -25.83 8.90 29.13
CA ARG A 297 -26.14 7.55 28.66
C ARG A 297 -25.60 6.47 29.59
N LEU A 298 -24.38 6.64 30.09
CA LEU A 298 -23.75 5.69 31.01
C LEU A 298 -24.51 5.64 32.34
N ASN A 299 -24.92 6.78 32.88
CA ASN A 299 -25.74 6.86 34.09
C ASN A 299 -27.10 6.21 33.91
N LYS A 300 -27.76 6.46 32.78
CA LYS A 300 -29.06 5.83 32.44
C LYS A 300 -29.00 4.30 32.37
N VAL A 301 -27.91 3.75 31.84
CA VAL A 301 -27.74 2.28 31.67
C VAL A 301 -27.31 1.61 32.96
N SER A 302 -26.49 2.29 33.76
CA SER A 302 -26.00 1.79 35.05
C SER A 302 -26.98 1.99 36.21
N LYS A 303 -28.02 2.82 36.04
CA LYS A 303 -28.91 3.29 37.12
C LYS A 303 -28.14 4.01 38.23
N ASP A 304 -27.22 4.90 37.85
CA ASP A 304 -26.37 5.69 38.75
C ASP A 304 -25.47 4.88 39.70
N LYS A 305 -25.13 3.64 39.30
CA LYS A 305 -24.25 2.73 40.07
C LYS A 305 -22.77 2.80 39.66
N ILE A 306 -22.41 3.78 38.84
CA ILE A 306 -21.04 4.01 38.37
C ILE A 306 -20.57 5.37 38.83
N PHE A 307 -19.27 5.48 39.03
CA PHE A 307 -18.62 6.74 39.29
C PHE A 307 -17.86 7.16 38.03
N ILE A 308 -18.16 8.35 37.51
CA ILE A 308 -17.50 8.92 36.34
C ILE A 308 -16.76 10.17 36.80
N HIS A 309 -15.43 10.13 36.74
CA HIS A 309 -14.58 11.29 36.94
C HIS A 309 -14.10 11.80 35.58
N HIS A 310 -14.06 13.11 35.38
CA HIS A 310 -13.53 13.70 34.17
C HIS A 310 -12.60 14.85 34.51
N GLU A 311 -11.53 14.99 33.75
CA GLU A 311 -10.59 16.11 33.85
C GLU A 311 -10.21 16.62 32.46
N ASP A 312 -9.92 17.91 32.38
CA ASP A 312 -9.37 18.51 31.16
C ASP A 312 -7.94 18.01 30.91
N ALA A 313 -7.57 17.90 29.64
CA ALA A 313 -6.24 17.47 29.21
C ALA A 313 -5.11 18.32 29.80
N ARG A 314 -4.21 17.70 30.57
CA ARG A 314 -3.00 18.35 31.11
C ARG A 314 -1.87 18.34 30.07
N LYS A 315 -0.80 19.08 30.34
CA LYS A 315 0.36 19.18 29.42
C LYS A 315 1.13 17.85 29.29
N GLU A 316 1.19 17.09 30.37
CA GLU A 316 1.97 15.86 30.48
C GLU A 316 1.20 14.63 29.98
N ASP A 317 -0.08 14.80 29.63
CA ASP A 317 -0.92 13.71 29.19
C ASP A 317 -0.63 13.35 27.73
N ASN A 318 -0.52 12.05 27.45
CA ASN A 318 -0.55 11.52 26.09
C ASN A 318 -2.00 11.54 25.58
N VAL A 319 -2.41 12.70 25.07
CA VAL A 319 -3.76 12.91 24.54
C VAL A 319 -3.83 12.47 23.07
N PRO A 320 -4.79 11.63 22.70
CA PRO A 320 -5.00 11.24 21.30
C PRO A 320 -5.57 12.40 20.50
N VAL A 321 -5.17 12.50 19.24
CA VAL A 321 -5.45 13.65 18.38
C VAL A 321 -6.50 13.31 17.33
N LYS A 322 -7.53 14.16 17.28
CA LYS A 322 -8.55 14.20 16.23
C LYS A 322 -8.48 15.55 15.54
N LEU A 323 -8.16 15.56 14.25
CA LEU A 323 -8.08 16.78 13.46
C LEU A 323 -9.47 17.37 13.21
N ASP A 324 -9.57 18.71 13.25
CA ASP A 324 -10.79 19.50 13.02
C ASP A 324 -10.65 20.37 11.76
N ASN A 325 -10.55 19.73 10.59
CA ASN A 325 -10.46 20.44 9.33
C ASN A 325 -11.80 20.48 8.59
N LYS A 326 -12.14 21.68 8.10
CA LYS A 326 -13.31 21.91 7.24
C LYS A 326 -13.15 21.19 5.89
N GLY A 327 -14.26 20.95 5.19
CA GLY A 327 -14.33 20.09 4.01
C GLY A 327 -13.31 20.35 2.90
N TYR A 328 -12.86 21.59 2.71
CA TYR A 328 -11.85 21.95 1.70
C TYR A 328 -10.42 21.57 2.09
N ALA A 329 -10.06 21.70 3.38
CA ALA A 329 -8.73 21.35 3.90
C ALA A 329 -8.64 19.88 4.31
N LYS A 330 -9.78 19.23 4.58
CA LYS A 330 -9.86 17.82 5.00
C LYS A 330 -9.09 16.82 4.12
N PRO A 331 -9.07 16.93 2.77
CA PRO A 331 -8.26 16.02 1.96
C PRO A 331 -6.75 16.07 2.25
N PHE A 332 -6.25 17.20 2.75
CA PHE A 332 -4.82 17.40 3.07
C PHE A 332 -4.41 16.72 4.38
N GLU A 333 -5.35 16.30 5.22
CA GLU A 333 -5.07 15.45 6.39
C GLU A 333 -4.37 14.15 5.97
N PHE A 334 -4.58 13.68 4.74
CA PHE A 334 -3.87 12.51 4.20
C PHE A 334 -2.35 12.66 4.29
N PHE A 335 -1.81 13.84 4.00
CA PHE A 335 -0.37 14.09 4.08
C PHE A 335 0.13 14.13 5.52
N ILE A 336 -0.65 14.73 6.43
CA ILE A 336 -0.29 14.76 7.85
C ILE A 336 -0.26 13.34 8.42
N ASN A 337 -1.27 12.52 8.12
CA ASN A 337 -1.31 11.12 8.52
C ASN A 337 -0.15 10.28 7.95
N LEU A 338 0.39 10.65 6.78
CA LEU A 338 1.55 9.98 6.17
C LEU A 338 2.87 10.36 6.86
N TYR A 339 2.97 11.57 7.41
CA TYR A 339 4.14 12.04 8.13
C TYR A 339 4.09 11.64 9.61
N SER A 340 3.27 12.34 10.39
CA SER A 340 2.91 12.03 11.77
C SER A 340 1.85 13.03 12.23
N LEU A 341 1.10 12.71 13.28
CA LEU A 341 0.09 13.63 13.82
C LEU A 341 0.74 14.67 14.74
N PRO A 342 0.26 15.94 14.71
CA PRO A 342 0.72 16.98 15.63
C PRO A 342 0.40 16.58 17.06
N LYS A 343 1.22 17.03 18.03
CA LYS A 343 0.87 16.94 19.44
C LYS A 343 -0.39 17.76 19.74
N TYR A 344 -1.09 17.40 20.81
CA TYR A 344 -2.40 17.98 21.15
C TYR A 344 -2.43 19.51 21.25
N LYS A 345 -1.33 20.13 21.68
CA LYS A 345 -1.21 21.60 21.81
C LYS A 345 -0.51 22.29 20.63
N GLU A 346 0.03 21.52 19.69
CA GLU A 346 0.65 22.04 18.48
C GLU A 346 -0.41 22.57 17.50
N ILE A 347 0.00 23.52 16.67
CA ILE A 347 -0.78 23.97 15.54
C ILE A 347 -0.87 22.87 14.48
N ASP A 348 -2.09 22.64 13.98
CA ASP A 348 -2.32 21.74 12.85
C ASP A 348 -1.81 22.39 11.53
N PRO A 349 -0.81 21.79 10.86
CA PRO A 349 -0.28 22.31 9.60
C PRO A 349 -1.22 22.13 8.39
N THR A 350 -2.31 21.36 8.52
CA THR A 350 -3.18 20.97 7.39
C THR A 350 -3.71 22.17 6.61
N PHE A 351 -4.07 23.25 7.28
CA PHE A 351 -4.55 24.45 6.61
C PHE A 351 -3.47 25.15 5.76
N PHE A 352 -2.23 25.21 6.27
CA PHE A 352 -1.11 25.76 5.51
C PHE A 352 -0.83 24.88 4.29
N MET A 353 -0.78 23.55 4.46
CA MET A 353 -0.67 22.61 3.35
C MET A 353 -1.75 22.83 2.29
N PHE A 354 -3.00 23.01 2.69
CA PHE A 354 -4.10 23.28 1.77
C PHE A 354 -3.84 24.50 0.88
N LEU A 355 -3.25 25.56 1.43
CA LEU A 355 -2.96 26.79 0.72
C LEU A 355 -1.71 26.66 -0.16
N THR A 356 -0.58 26.23 0.41
CA THR A 356 0.74 26.33 -0.22
C THR A 356 1.09 25.13 -1.10
N TYR A 357 0.59 23.94 -0.78
CA TYR A 357 0.92 22.73 -1.55
C TYR A 357 0.43 22.79 -3.01
N PRO A 358 -0.84 23.15 -3.31
CA PRO A 358 -1.29 23.31 -4.69
C PRO A 358 -0.51 24.40 -5.42
N ILE A 359 -0.16 25.48 -4.74
CA ILE A 359 0.61 26.60 -5.31
C ILE A 359 2.01 26.13 -5.71
N PHE A 360 2.74 25.42 -4.84
CA PHE A 360 4.08 24.93 -5.15
C PHE A 360 4.05 23.89 -6.27
N PHE A 361 3.07 23.00 -6.25
CA PHE A 361 2.89 22.03 -7.32
C PHE A 361 2.61 22.72 -8.66
N GLY A 362 1.70 23.70 -8.67
CA GLY A 362 1.34 24.46 -9.86
C GLY A 362 2.50 25.30 -10.39
N PHE A 363 3.30 25.91 -9.51
CA PHE A 363 4.50 26.66 -9.87
C PHE A 363 5.56 25.78 -10.55
N MET A 364 5.75 24.55 -10.04
CA MET A 364 6.69 23.59 -10.63
C MET A 364 6.19 23.06 -11.98
N LEU A 365 4.97 22.51 -12.05
CA LEU A 365 4.48 21.92 -13.31
C LEU A 365 4.18 23.01 -14.35
N GLY A 366 3.38 24.00 -13.97
CA GLY A 366 3.22 25.28 -14.66
C GLY A 366 2.90 25.23 -16.15
N ASP A 367 2.17 24.24 -16.65
CA ASP A 367 1.80 24.13 -18.06
C ASP A 367 0.29 23.91 -18.19
N PHE A 368 -0.36 24.65 -19.10
CA PHE A 368 -1.81 24.58 -19.28
C PHE A 368 -2.24 23.21 -19.83
N GLY A 369 -1.51 22.68 -20.81
CA GLY A 369 -1.75 21.38 -21.42
C GLY A 369 -1.55 20.24 -20.44
N TYR A 370 -0.42 20.22 -19.72
CA TYR A 370 -0.16 19.20 -18.71
C TYR A 370 -1.14 19.30 -17.54
N GLY A 371 -1.55 20.51 -17.16
CA GLY A 371 -2.58 20.76 -16.16
C GLY A 371 -3.93 20.14 -16.51
N ILE A 372 -4.40 20.28 -17.75
CA ILE A 372 -5.66 19.66 -18.21
C ILE A 372 -5.56 18.13 -18.23
N VAL A 373 -4.46 17.59 -18.78
CA VAL A 373 -4.26 16.13 -18.86
C VAL A 373 -4.21 15.51 -17.48
N SER A 374 -3.49 16.14 -16.54
CA SER A 374 -3.41 15.69 -15.15
C SER A 374 -4.74 15.81 -14.41
N LEU A 375 -5.50 16.89 -14.61
CA LEU A 375 -6.84 17.05 -14.04
C LEU A 375 -7.78 15.94 -14.50
N ALA A 376 -7.80 15.63 -15.80
CA ALA A 376 -8.59 14.53 -16.35
C ALA A 376 -8.14 13.17 -15.77
N LEU A 377 -6.84 12.91 -15.74
CA LEU A 377 -6.26 11.68 -15.19
C LEU A 377 -6.68 11.45 -13.74
N PHE A 378 -6.52 12.44 -12.87
CA PHE A 378 -6.86 12.32 -11.45
C PHE A 378 -8.38 12.22 -11.21
N TYR A 379 -9.19 12.85 -12.06
CA TYR A 379 -10.65 12.69 -12.02
C TYR A 379 -11.06 11.23 -12.30
N PHE A 380 -10.48 10.60 -13.33
CA PHE A 380 -10.73 9.19 -13.64
C PHE A 380 -10.20 8.23 -12.55
N LEU A 381 -9.00 8.50 -12.01
CA LEU A 381 -8.41 7.69 -10.95
C LEU A 381 -9.23 7.76 -9.65
N LYS A 382 -9.77 8.94 -9.30
CA LYS A 382 -10.68 9.11 -8.15
C LYS A 382 -11.89 8.18 -8.24
N LYS A 383 -12.45 7.99 -9.44
CA LYS A 383 -13.60 7.09 -9.66
C LYS A 383 -13.21 5.61 -9.56
N LYS A 384 -12.01 5.23 -10.02
CA LYS A 384 -11.54 3.84 -9.98
C LYS A 384 -11.03 3.41 -8.60
N ILE A 385 -10.46 4.32 -7.82
CA ILE A 385 -9.78 4.02 -6.56
C ILE A 385 -10.39 4.86 -5.42
N PRO A 386 -11.55 4.48 -4.87
CA PRO A 386 -12.26 5.28 -3.85
C PRO A 386 -11.47 5.42 -2.54
N LYS A 387 -10.61 4.44 -2.20
CA LYS A 387 -9.72 4.51 -1.02
C LYS A 387 -8.71 5.68 -1.12
N GLY A 388 -8.31 6.07 -2.34
CA GLY A 388 -7.37 7.16 -2.58
C GLY A 388 -8.04 8.52 -2.79
N ALA A 389 -9.36 8.64 -2.54
CA ALA A 389 -10.12 9.84 -2.90
C ALA A 389 -9.57 11.13 -2.25
N ALA A 390 -9.02 11.05 -1.03
CA ALA A 390 -8.38 12.20 -0.38
C ALA A 390 -7.17 12.70 -1.17
N LEU A 391 -6.25 11.81 -1.53
CA LEU A 391 -5.08 12.14 -2.35
C LEU A 391 -5.49 12.71 -3.72
N PHE A 392 -6.45 12.09 -4.41
CA PHE A 392 -6.88 12.59 -5.71
C PHE A 392 -7.59 13.95 -5.63
N ASN A 393 -8.30 14.25 -4.54
CA ASN A 393 -8.87 15.59 -4.34
C ASN A 393 -7.77 16.65 -4.21
N VAL A 394 -6.69 16.35 -3.51
CA VAL A 394 -5.53 17.24 -3.41
C VAL A 394 -4.89 17.44 -4.78
N LEU A 395 -4.62 16.34 -5.50
CA LEU A 395 -4.01 16.39 -6.84
C LEU A 395 -4.87 17.10 -7.88
N LEU A 396 -6.20 17.01 -7.79
CA LEU A 396 -7.13 17.77 -8.63
C LEU A 396 -6.99 19.28 -8.40
N LEU A 397 -6.91 19.71 -7.12
CA LEU A 397 -6.68 21.12 -6.79
C LEU A 397 -5.29 21.59 -7.27
N SER A 398 -4.27 20.75 -7.10
CA SER A 398 -2.92 21.01 -7.62
C SER A 398 -2.87 21.09 -9.15
N SER A 399 -3.67 20.29 -9.87
CA SER A 399 -3.77 20.36 -11.33
C SER A 399 -4.45 21.65 -11.78
N ALA A 400 -5.49 22.11 -11.06
CA ALA A 400 -6.10 23.41 -11.30
C ALA A 400 -5.11 24.57 -11.06
N ALA A 401 -4.26 24.45 -10.03
CA ALA A 401 -3.17 25.41 -9.82
C ALA A 401 -2.13 25.37 -10.96
N SER A 402 -1.79 24.20 -11.50
CA SER A 402 -0.92 24.10 -12.68
C SER A 402 -1.53 24.77 -13.92
N ILE A 403 -2.85 24.66 -14.12
CA ILE A 403 -3.55 25.37 -15.20
C ILE A 403 -3.43 26.89 -14.99
N PHE A 404 -3.65 27.36 -13.77
CA PHE A 404 -3.51 28.77 -13.42
C PHE A 404 -2.09 29.31 -13.66
N PHE A 405 -1.06 28.60 -13.19
CA PHE A 405 0.33 28.98 -13.47
C PHE A 405 0.71 28.81 -14.94
N GLY A 406 0.15 27.83 -15.65
CA GLY A 406 0.29 27.69 -17.10
C GLY A 406 -0.22 28.90 -17.87
N PHE A 407 -1.30 29.56 -17.41
CA PHE A 407 -1.73 30.84 -17.96
C PHE A 407 -0.78 31.99 -17.65
N ILE A 408 -0.19 32.03 -16.44
CA ILE A 408 0.79 33.06 -16.06
C ILE A 408 2.04 32.95 -16.93
N TYR A 409 2.51 31.72 -17.14
CA TYR A 409 3.70 31.45 -17.97
C TYR A 409 3.40 31.49 -19.47
N GLY A 410 2.14 31.32 -19.87
CA GLY A 410 1.73 31.33 -21.27
C GLY A 410 2.18 30.09 -22.04
N GLU A 411 2.19 28.92 -21.41
CA GLU A 411 2.77 27.69 -21.98
C GLU A 411 1.72 26.60 -22.23
N PHE A 412 1.74 26.02 -23.43
CA PHE A 412 0.93 24.86 -23.81
C PHE A 412 1.79 23.72 -24.35
N PHE A 413 1.96 22.63 -23.59
CA PHE A 413 2.89 21.54 -23.95
C PHE A 413 4.32 22.05 -24.25
N GLY A 414 4.76 23.08 -23.51
CA GLY A 414 6.04 23.77 -23.72
C GLY A 414 6.13 24.60 -25.02
N LEU A 415 5.02 24.88 -25.69
CA LEU A 415 4.96 25.86 -26.77
C LEU A 415 4.54 27.23 -26.20
N GLU A 416 5.31 28.27 -26.52
CA GLU A 416 5.00 29.68 -26.19
C GLU A 416 4.18 30.36 -27.32
N GLU A 417 4.14 29.76 -28.51
CA GLU A 417 3.38 30.22 -29.67
C GLU A 417 2.55 29.08 -30.28
N ILE A 418 1.29 29.34 -30.61
CA ILE A 418 0.45 28.42 -31.38
C ILE A 418 0.12 29.10 -32.71
N GLY A 419 0.73 28.63 -33.80
CA GLY A 419 0.37 29.06 -35.16
C GLY A 419 0.45 30.57 -35.39
N HIS A 420 1.58 31.20 -35.01
CA HIS A 420 1.84 32.64 -35.09
C HIS A 420 1.07 33.54 -34.11
N PHE A 421 0.28 32.96 -33.20
CA PHE A 421 -0.29 33.68 -32.06
C PHE A 421 0.61 33.47 -30.83
N ALA A 422 1.29 34.53 -30.41
CA ALA A 422 2.01 34.55 -29.14
C ALA A 422 1.01 34.47 -28.00
N ILE A 423 1.13 33.48 -27.14
CA ILE A 423 0.32 33.40 -25.94
C ILE A 423 0.80 34.55 -25.03
N PRO A 424 -0.09 35.46 -24.58
CA PRO A 424 0.31 36.52 -23.68
C PRO A 424 0.84 35.90 -22.38
N HIS A 425 2.14 36.03 -22.16
CA HIS A 425 2.83 35.55 -20.97
C HIS A 425 3.17 36.72 -20.05
N LEU A 426 3.00 36.54 -18.74
CA LEU A 426 3.42 37.52 -17.75
C LEU A 426 4.90 37.33 -17.38
N ILE A 427 5.36 36.08 -17.37
CA ILE A 427 6.75 35.67 -17.08
C ILE A 427 7.06 34.44 -17.94
N SER A 428 8.08 34.50 -18.81
CA SER A 428 8.55 33.30 -19.53
C SER A 428 9.55 32.54 -18.67
N ARG A 429 9.36 31.23 -18.48
CA ARG A 429 10.25 30.41 -17.64
C ARG A 429 11.60 30.14 -18.31
N SER A 430 11.65 30.15 -19.63
CA SER A 430 12.84 29.91 -20.43
C SER A 430 13.79 31.12 -20.44
N HIS A 431 13.23 32.34 -20.48
CA HIS A 431 14.01 33.58 -20.54
C HIS A 431 14.16 34.28 -19.17
N GLY A 432 13.18 34.12 -18.27
CA GLY A 432 13.10 34.80 -16.97
C GLY A 432 13.67 34.01 -15.78
N ILE A 433 14.77 33.26 -15.99
CA ILE A 433 15.33 32.36 -14.95
C ILE A 433 15.67 33.16 -13.67
N THR A 434 16.27 34.34 -13.82
CA THR A 434 16.65 35.21 -12.69
C THR A 434 15.45 35.68 -11.90
N GLU A 435 14.35 36.06 -12.58
CA GLU A 435 13.11 36.48 -11.91
C GLU A 435 12.47 35.32 -11.14
N LEU A 436 12.40 34.14 -11.76
CA LEU A 436 11.90 32.93 -11.09
C LEU A 436 12.75 32.53 -9.89
N MET A 437 14.07 32.74 -9.96
CA MET A 437 14.98 32.51 -8.85
C MET A 437 14.62 33.42 -7.66
N PHE A 438 14.46 34.72 -7.89
CA PHE A 438 14.06 35.68 -6.86
C PHE A 438 12.68 35.37 -6.29
N ILE A 439 11.69 35.05 -7.14
CA ILE A 439 10.35 34.65 -6.69
C ILE A 439 10.42 33.37 -5.83
N SER A 440 11.20 32.37 -6.24
CA SER A 440 11.35 31.12 -5.49
C SER A 440 11.98 31.34 -4.12
N ILE A 441 13.01 32.18 -4.04
CA ILE A 441 13.65 32.55 -2.77
C ILE A 441 12.66 33.33 -1.89
N ALA A 442 11.92 34.29 -2.46
CA ALA A 442 10.92 35.07 -1.74
C ALA A 442 9.80 34.20 -1.16
N ILE A 443 9.28 33.25 -1.95
CA ILE A 443 8.33 32.23 -1.49
C ILE A 443 8.93 31.44 -0.32
N GLY A 444 10.19 31.04 -0.43
CA GLY A 444 10.90 30.32 0.63
C GLY A 444 11.00 31.10 1.93
N ILE A 445 11.40 32.38 1.86
CA ILE A 445 11.48 33.26 3.02
C ILE A 445 10.10 33.39 3.67
N ILE A 446 9.05 33.68 2.90
CA ILE A 446 7.69 33.83 3.42
C ILE A 446 7.20 32.54 4.08
N HIS A 447 7.40 31.39 3.43
CA HIS A 447 6.91 30.11 3.93
C HIS A 447 7.67 29.66 5.20
N VAL A 448 9.00 29.82 5.24
CA VAL A 448 9.80 29.53 6.44
C VAL A 448 9.38 30.44 7.60
N ASN A 449 9.13 31.72 7.33
CA ASN A 449 8.63 32.67 8.33
C ASN A 449 7.27 32.26 8.89
N TRP A 450 6.33 31.79 8.06
CA TRP A 450 5.07 31.23 8.56
C TRP A 450 5.30 30.04 9.52
N GLY A 451 6.30 29.21 9.24
CA GLY A 451 6.68 28.11 10.12
C GLY A 451 7.25 28.60 11.46
N LEU A 452 8.13 29.59 11.42
CA LEU A 452 8.68 30.23 12.63
C LEU A 452 7.58 30.91 13.47
N ILE A 453 6.59 31.55 12.83
CA ILE A 453 5.44 32.16 13.50
C ILE A 453 4.60 31.06 14.18
N ALA A 454 4.33 29.95 13.50
CA ALA A 454 3.62 28.83 14.11
C ALA A 454 4.38 28.26 15.32
N GLY A 455 5.71 28.15 15.22
CA GLY A 455 6.57 27.72 16.33
C GLY A 455 6.54 28.68 17.50
N PHE A 456 6.60 29.98 17.22
CA PHE A 456 6.47 31.03 18.23
C PHE A 456 5.13 30.92 18.98
N VAL A 457 4.03 30.68 18.26
CA VAL A 457 2.70 30.52 18.87
C VAL A 457 2.59 29.23 19.70
N ASN A 458 3.25 28.14 19.29
CA ASN A 458 3.31 26.90 20.08
C ASN A 458 4.02 27.13 21.42
N ILE A 459 5.25 27.67 21.38
CA ILE A 459 6.04 27.93 22.60
C ILE A 459 5.39 28.99 23.48
N LEU A 460 4.75 30.01 22.88
CA LEU A 460 4.00 31.02 23.62
C LEU A 460 2.89 30.39 24.48
N LYS A 461 2.16 29.41 23.94
CA LYS A 461 1.11 28.69 24.67
C LYS A 461 1.68 27.74 25.72
N GLU A 462 2.89 27.21 25.50
CA GLU A 462 3.46 26.18 26.35
C GLU A 462 4.31 26.73 27.50
N HIS A 463 5.23 27.65 27.21
CA HIS A 463 6.24 28.17 28.13
C HIS A 463 6.15 29.70 28.35
N GLY A 464 5.26 30.40 27.64
CA GLY A 464 5.02 31.84 27.81
C GLY A 464 5.89 32.75 26.93
N LEU A 465 5.68 34.07 27.06
CA LEU A 465 6.25 35.08 26.15
C LEU A 465 7.78 35.14 26.15
N ASN A 466 8.40 35.03 27.32
CA ASN A 466 9.86 35.17 27.44
C ASN A 466 10.58 34.04 26.68
N HIS A 467 10.15 32.80 26.86
CA HIS A 467 10.69 31.65 26.14
C HIS A 467 10.45 31.75 24.64
N ALA A 468 9.24 32.14 24.23
CA ALA A 468 8.93 32.32 22.80
C ALA A 468 9.81 33.39 22.13
N LEU A 469 10.09 34.51 22.81
CA LEU A 469 10.96 35.57 22.29
C LEU A 469 12.43 35.14 22.18
N PHE A 470 12.97 34.43 23.17
CA PHE A 470 14.37 33.98 23.12
C PHE A 470 14.57 32.82 22.14
N GLU A 471 13.62 31.89 22.05
CA GLU A 471 13.71 30.72 21.17
C GLU A 471 13.33 31.04 19.72
N LYS A 472 12.11 31.52 19.47
CA LYS A 472 11.61 31.78 18.10
C LYS A 472 11.69 33.22 17.66
N GLY A 473 11.59 34.17 18.59
CA GLY A 473 11.77 35.60 18.32
C GLY A 473 13.18 35.94 17.82
N SER A 474 14.20 35.27 18.37
CA SER A 474 15.61 35.44 17.99
C SER A 474 15.84 35.15 16.50
N TRP A 475 15.20 34.12 15.95
CA TRP A 475 15.31 33.80 14.51
C TRP A 475 14.83 34.93 13.60
N PHE A 476 13.77 35.67 13.94
CA PHE A 476 13.36 36.84 13.16
C PHE A 476 14.38 37.98 13.24
N VAL A 477 14.97 38.20 14.43
CA VAL A 477 16.03 39.20 14.63
C VAL A 477 17.27 38.82 13.81
N LEU A 478 17.58 37.53 13.71
CA LEU A 478 18.66 36.99 12.88
C LEU A 478 18.43 37.30 11.39
N GLU A 479 17.23 37.00 10.88
CA GLU A 479 16.88 37.24 9.49
C GLU A 479 16.95 38.73 9.13
N ILE A 480 16.45 39.62 10.00
CA ILE A 480 16.55 41.07 9.83
C ILE A 480 18.02 41.54 9.84
N GLY A 481 18.83 41.01 10.75
CA GLY A 481 20.27 41.32 10.82
C GLY A 481 21.01 40.94 9.54
N ILE A 482 20.76 39.72 9.03
CA ILE A 482 21.33 39.25 7.76
C ILE A 482 20.83 40.09 6.58
N LEU A 483 19.55 40.45 6.55
CA LEU A 483 18.97 41.27 5.49
C LEU A 483 19.62 42.67 5.43
N PHE A 484 19.81 43.33 6.58
CA PHE A 484 20.47 44.64 6.64
C PHE A 484 21.94 44.56 6.21
N LEU A 485 22.66 43.51 6.58
CA LEU A 485 24.03 43.29 6.12
C LEU A 485 24.08 43.09 4.60
N LEU A 486 23.13 42.32 4.03
CA LEU A 486 23.04 42.08 2.60
C LEU A 486 22.70 43.36 1.82
N LEU A 487 21.71 44.13 2.27
CA LEU A 487 21.30 45.39 1.64
C LEU A 487 22.41 46.44 1.67
N SER A 488 23.16 46.50 2.78
CA SER A 488 24.33 47.36 2.92
C SER A 488 25.46 46.92 1.97
N TYR A 489 25.73 45.61 1.87
CA TYR A 489 26.75 45.08 0.95
C TYR A 489 26.43 45.34 -0.52
N LEU A 490 25.16 45.25 -0.91
CA LEU A 490 24.69 45.50 -2.28
C LEU A 490 24.53 47.00 -2.61
N ASN A 491 24.81 47.91 -1.67
CA ASN A 491 24.62 49.36 -1.80
C ASN A 491 23.20 49.76 -2.26
N ILE A 492 22.18 48.99 -1.87
CA ILE A 492 20.78 49.27 -2.24
C ILE A 492 20.20 50.37 -1.32
N ILE A 493 20.61 50.38 -0.05
CA ILE A 493 20.20 51.36 0.97
C ILE A 493 21.43 51.76 1.78
N GLU A 494 21.61 53.05 2.08
CA GLU A 494 22.66 53.56 2.98
C GLU A 494 22.34 53.22 4.46
N ILE A 495 22.35 51.93 4.79
CA ILE A 495 22.25 51.45 6.17
C ILE A 495 23.66 51.27 6.71
N ILE A 496 23.93 51.84 7.89
CA ILE A 496 25.20 51.67 8.60
C ILE A 496 25.37 50.16 8.89
N PRO A 497 26.42 49.49 8.36
CA PRO A 497 26.63 48.04 8.54
C PRO A 497 26.66 47.60 10.02
N LEU A 498 27.03 48.53 10.92
CA LEU A 498 27.04 48.34 12.36
C LEU A 498 25.66 47.97 12.91
N ILE A 499 24.57 48.48 12.32
CA ILE A 499 23.19 48.15 12.73
C ILE A 499 22.90 46.69 12.39
N GLY A 500 23.30 46.21 11.21
CA GLY A 500 23.16 44.81 10.83
C GLY A 500 23.93 43.87 11.77
N TRP A 501 25.20 44.22 12.07
CA TRP A 501 26.01 43.49 13.05
C TRP A 501 25.43 43.50 14.47
N LEU A 502 24.84 44.61 14.89
CA LEU A 502 24.17 44.73 16.19
C LEU A 502 23.02 43.72 16.29
N PHE A 503 22.11 43.71 15.32
CA PHE A 503 20.98 42.78 15.29
C PHE A 503 21.45 41.32 15.22
N PHE A 504 22.49 41.03 14.45
CA PHE A 504 23.08 39.69 14.37
C PHE A 504 23.64 39.22 15.72
N ILE A 505 24.42 40.06 16.40
CA ILE A 505 25.01 39.74 17.72
C ILE A 505 23.91 39.59 18.78
N VAL A 506 22.93 40.50 18.81
CA VAL A 506 21.78 40.43 19.72
C VAL A 506 21.01 39.12 19.51
N SER A 507 20.76 38.76 18.26
CA SER A 507 20.12 37.48 17.93
C SER A 507 20.93 36.29 18.46
N LEU A 508 22.25 36.28 18.29
CA LEU A 508 23.10 35.17 18.72
C LEU A 508 23.05 34.99 20.25
N ILE A 509 23.06 36.10 21.00
CA ILE A 509 22.91 36.08 22.46
C ILE A 509 21.53 35.56 22.86
N MET A 510 20.46 36.02 22.20
CA MET A 510 19.10 35.57 22.48
C MET A 510 18.93 34.07 22.22
N LEU A 511 19.44 33.60 21.09
CA LEU A 511 19.40 32.22 20.65
C LEU A 511 20.15 31.29 21.61
N TYR A 512 21.35 31.71 22.05
CA TYR A 512 22.11 30.97 23.06
C TYR A 512 21.36 30.88 24.40
N LYS A 513 20.62 31.93 24.78
CA LYS A 513 19.83 31.94 26.01
C LYS A 513 18.55 31.12 25.91
N GLY A 514 17.93 31.04 24.73
CA GLY A 514 16.70 30.29 24.48
C GLY A 514 16.94 28.81 24.19
N GLU A 515 17.65 28.51 23.11
CA GLU A 515 17.86 27.15 22.59
C GLU A 515 19.25 26.58 22.94
N GLY A 516 20.09 27.32 23.66
CA GLY A 516 21.43 26.89 24.04
C GLY A 516 22.40 26.80 22.85
N ILE A 517 23.38 25.90 22.96
CA ILE A 517 24.37 25.62 21.89
C ILE A 517 23.69 25.09 20.62
N LYS A 518 22.56 24.36 20.80
CA LYS A 518 21.80 23.78 19.69
C LYS A 518 21.32 24.86 18.71
N GLY A 519 20.74 25.95 19.22
CA GLY A 519 20.28 27.05 18.37
C GLY A 519 21.40 27.63 17.50
N VAL A 520 22.60 27.85 18.07
CA VAL A 520 23.74 28.43 17.34
C VAL A 520 24.22 27.51 16.21
N ILE A 521 24.22 26.20 16.44
CA ILE A 521 24.56 25.19 15.42
C ILE A 521 23.51 25.15 14.30
N GLU A 522 22.27 25.51 14.59
CA GLU A 522 21.17 25.52 13.63
C GLU A 522 21.13 26.79 12.74
N ILE A 523 21.98 27.80 12.97
CA ILE A 523 21.98 29.04 12.16
C ILE A 523 22.09 28.79 10.65
N PRO A 524 23.00 27.91 10.16
CA PRO A 524 23.06 27.57 8.74
C PRO A 524 21.76 26.95 8.20
N SER A 525 20.92 26.39 9.06
CA SER A 525 19.68 25.72 8.65
C SER A 525 18.69 26.69 7.99
N ILE A 526 18.63 27.96 8.39
CA ILE A 526 17.73 28.95 7.76
C ILE A 526 18.17 29.24 6.34
N LEU A 527 19.48 29.41 6.12
CA LEU A 527 20.02 29.61 4.79
C LEU A 527 19.80 28.37 3.90
N THR A 528 20.05 27.17 4.41
CA THR A 528 19.81 25.95 3.62
C THR A 528 18.32 25.72 3.37
N SER A 529 17.44 26.06 4.33
CA SER A 529 15.99 25.94 4.18
C SER A 529 15.48 26.90 3.10
N THR A 530 15.92 28.17 3.09
CA THR A 530 15.52 29.16 2.08
C THR A 530 16.08 28.83 0.70
N LEU A 531 17.35 28.44 0.59
CA LEU A 531 17.97 28.04 -0.68
C LEU A 531 17.33 26.76 -1.26
N SER A 532 16.80 25.86 -0.43
CA SER A 532 16.09 24.66 -0.91
C SER A 532 14.88 24.99 -1.79
N TYR A 533 14.28 26.18 -1.67
CA TYR A 533 13.16 26.64 -2.50
C TYR A 533 13.56 26.95 -3.94
N LEU A 534 14.85 27.12 -4.25
CA LEU A 534 15.33 27.18 -5.64
C LEU A 534 14.92 25.95 -6.46
N ARG A 535 14.59 24.86 -5.77
CA ARG A 535 14.04 23.65 -6.37
C ARG A 535 12.70 23.90 -7.11
N LEU A 536 11.87 24.85 -6.64
CA LEU A 536 10.65 25.25 -7.32
C LEU A 536 10.94 25.66 -8.77
N MET A 537 11.90 26.57 -8.94
CA MET A 537 12.39 27.00 -10.25
C MET A 537 13.06 25.86 -11.01
N ALA A 538 13.98 25.11 -10.39
CA ALA A 538 14.78 24.10 -11.10
C ALA A 538 13.93 22.99 -11.75
N ILE A 539 12.88 22.53 -11.05
CA ILE A 539 11.98 21.49 -11.58
C ILE A 539 11.12 22.06 -12.71
N GLY A 540 10.59 23.27 -12.54
CA GLY A 540 9.81 23.91 -13.59
C GLY A 540 10.62 24.15 -14.85
N LEU A 541 11.84 24.68 -14.70
CA LEU A 541 12.75 24.89 -15.82
C LEU A 541 13.08 23.58 -16.54
N SER A 542 13.39 22.51 -15.80
CA SER A 542 13.67 21.18 -16.39
C SER A 542 12.48 20.66 -17.21
N SER A 543 11.26 20.78 -16.69
CA SER A 543 10.03 20.38 -17.39
C SER A 543 9.84 21.14 -18.70
N VAL A 544 10.11 22.45 -18.71
CA VAL A 544 10.04 23.28 -19.92
C VAL A 544 11.13 22.90 -20.91
N SER A 545 12.38 22.79 -20.46
CA SER A 545 13.51 22.42 -21.32
C SER A 545 13.28 21.08 -22.01
N ILE A 546 12.76 20.08 -21.30
CA ILE A 546 12.43 18.77 -21.90
C ILE A 546 11.33 18.94 -22.95
N ALA A 547 10.28 19.72 -22.67
CA ALA A 547 9.19 19.95 -23.62
C ALA A 547 9.69 20.64 -24.90
N VAL A 548 10.50 21.69 -24.76
CA VAL A 548 11.11 22.42 -25.89
C VAL A 548 11.96 21.48 -26.74
N VAL A 549 12.85 20.69 -26.13
CA VAL A 549 13.69 19.73 -26.88
C VAL A 549 12.86 18.69 -27.61
N VAL A 550 11.80 18.15 -26.97
CA VAL A 550 10.88 17.19 -27.62
C VAL A 550 10.18 17.82 -28.83
N ASN A 551 9.71 19.07 -28.68
CA ASN A 551 9.05 19.82 -29.75
C ASN A 551 9.99 20.10 -30.92
N GLU A 552 11.22 20.57 -30.64
CA GLU A 552 12.24 20.83 -31.66
C GLU A 552 12.66 19.56 -32.41
N MET A 553 12.88 18.46 -31.67
CA MET A 553 13.18 17.17 -32.27
C MET A 553 12.06 16.74 -33.22
N ALA A 554 10.81 16.76 -32.77
CA ALA A 554 9.66 16.38 -33.58
C ALA A 554 9.48 17.28 -34.82
N ALA A 555 9.64 18.60 -34.66
CA ALA A 555 9.59 19.55 -35.76
C ALA A 555 10.65 19.22 -36.83
N GLY A 556 11.87 18.87 -36.44
CA GLY A 556 12.93 18.43 -37.35
C GLY A 556 12.57 17.18 -38.17
N PHE A 557 11.77 16.26 -37.61
CA PHE A 557 11.25 15.09 -38.33
C PHE A 557 10.08 15.44 -39.26
N PHE A 558 9.23 16.41 -38.88
CA PHE A 558 8.13 16.88 -39.75
C PHE A 558 8.62 17.56 -41.02
N HIS A 559 9.69 18.36 -40.94
CA HIS A 559 10.27 19.02 -42.11
C HIS A 559 10.84 18.04 -43.15
N LYS A 560 11.22 16.82 -42.74
CA LYS A 560 11.76 15.79 -43.65
C LYS A 560 10.68 15.05 -44.45
N GLY A 561 9.41 15.15 -44.07
CA GLY A 561 8.27 14.57 -44.80
C GLY A 561 8.21 13.03 -44.82
N GLY A 562 7.14 12.48 -45.41
CA GLY A 562 6.98 11.04 -45.63
C GLY A 562 6.83 10.21 -44.34
N PHE A 563 7.48 9.04 -44.29
CA PHE A 563 7.43 8.13 -43.13
C PHE A 563 8.00 8.76 -41.85
N MET A 564 8.89 9.76 -41.96
CA MET A 564 9.47 10.45 -40.80
C MET A 564 8.44 11.22 -39.97
N ILE A 565 7.28 11.56 -40.54
CA ILE A 565 6.17 12.19 -39.81
C ILE A 565 5.65 11.25 -38.71
N LEU A 566 5.56 9.95 -38.98
CA LEU A 566 5.16 8.95 -37.97
C LEU A 566 6.16 8.89 -36.82
N SER A 567 7.46 8.99 -37.12
CA SER A 567 8.51 9.07 -36.10
C SER A 567 8.40 10.36 -35.28
N GLY A 568 8.11 11.50 -35.92
CA GLY A 568 7.87 12.77 -35.22
C GLY A 568 6.68 12.70 -34.25
N ILE A 569 5.55 12.11 -34.68
CA ILE A 569 4.37 11.89 -33.81
C ILE A 569 4.71 10.99 -32.62
N LEU A 570 5.48 9.91 -32.86
CA LEU A 570 5.90 9.01 -31.80
C LEU A 570 6.78 9.72 -30.76
N ILE A 571 7.72 10.57 -31.22
CA ILE A 571 8.59 11.36 -30.35
C ILE A 571 7.77 12.33 -29.50
N LEU A 572 6.80 13.05 -30.09
CA LEU A 572 5.90 13.92 -29.32
C LEU A 572 5.13 13.14 -28.25
N LEU A 573 4.51 12.02 -28.64
CA LEU A 573 3.70 11.23 -27.73
C LEU A 573 4.54 10.71 -26.56
N VAL A 574 5.67 10.06 -26.86
CA VAL A 574 6.54 9.50 -25.82
C VAL A 574 7.17 10.59 -24.97
N GLY A 575 7.67 11.66 -25.60
CA GLY A 575 8.35 12.77 -24.94
C GLY A 575 7.43 13.53 -23.99
N HIS A 576 6.23 13.90 -24.43
CA HIS A 576 5.27 14.58 -23.55
C HIS A 576 4.69 13.67 -22.48
N VAL A 577 4.45 12.38 -22.76
CA VAL A 577 4.02 11.43 -21.71
C VAL A 577 5.10 11.31 -20.64
N LEU A 578 6.37 11.17 -21.04
CA LEU A 578 7.50 11.12 -20.11
C LEU A 578 7.60 12.42 -19.31
N ASN A 579 7.47 13.57 -19.96
CA ASN A 579 7.54 14.86 -19.29
C ASN A 579 6.39 15.08 -18.30
N ILE A 580 5.17 14.66 -18.65
CA ILE A 580 4.02 14.69 -17.73
C ILE A 580 4.30 13.80 -16.52
N VAL A 581 4.79 12.57 -16.73
CA VAL A 581 5.09 11.66 -15.62
C VAL A 581 6.15 12.26 -14.71
N LEU A 582 7.30 12.67 -15.25
CA LEU A 582 8.39 13.26 -14.47
C LEU A 582 7.97 14.57 -13.79
N GLY A 583 7.24 15.44 -14.49
CA GLY A 583 6.73 16.70 -13.97
C GLY A 583 5.74 16.48 -12.82
N LEU A 584 4.82 15.53 -12.94
CA LEU A 584 3.86 15.20 -11.87
C LEU A 584 4.56 14.62 -10.64
N PHE A 585 5.46 13.64 -10.82
CA PHE A 585 6.20 13.05 -9.71
C PHE A 585 7.16 14.04 -9.05
N GLY A 586 7.89 14.82 -9.85
CA GLY A 586 8.80 15.86 -9.38
C GLY A 586 8.06 16.92 -8.57
N SER A 587 6.98 17.47 -9.14
CA SER A 587 6.16 18.49 -8.47
C SER A 587 5.51 17.96 -7.20
N PHE A 588 5.02 16.71 -7.21
CA PHE A 588 4.42 16.06 -6.04
C PHE A 588 5.42 15.89 -4.89
N LEU A 589 6.55 15.22 -5.15
CA LEU A 589 7.53 14.85 -4.11
C LEU A 589 8.25 16.07 -3.56
N HIS A 590 8.62 17.00 -4.44
CA HIS A 590 9.38 18.17 -4.02
C HIS A 590 8.51 19.20 -3.31
N SER A 591 7.23 19.33 -3.68
CA SER A 591 6.28 20.11 -2.88
C SER A 591 6.12 19.50 -1.48
N LEU A 592 5.97 18.17 -1.35
CA LEU A 592 5.90 17.54 -0.02
C LEU A 592 7.18 17.75 0.79
N ARG A 593 8.35 17.63 0.15
CA ARG A 593 9.64 17.87 0.83
C ARG A 593 9.69 19.26 1.45
N LEU A 594 9.37 20.30 0.67
CA LEU A 594 9.33 21.70 1.13
C LEU A 594 8.44 21.91 2.37
N HIS A 595 7.39 21.10 2.52
CA HIS A 595 6.55 21.18 3.71
C HIS A 595 7.11 20.37 4.88
N TYR A 596 7.56 19.14 4.66
CA TYR A 596 8.02 18.27 5.76
C TYR A 596 9.38 18.66 6.32
N VAL A 597 10.32 19.06 5.46
CA VAL A 597 11.71 19.30 5.89
C VAL A 597 11.95 20.78 6.18
N GLU A 598 11.41 21.68 5.36
CA GLU A 598 11.68 23.12 5.50
C GLU A 598 10.63 23.85 6.36
N PHE A 599 9.36 23.44 6.34
CA PHE A 599 8.28 24.11 7.08
C PHE A 599 7.96 23.44 8.43
N PHE A 600 7.69 22.13 8.45
CA PHE A 600 7.32 21.41 9.68
C PHE A 600 8.45 21.40 10.70
N SER A 601 9.71 21.30 10.26
CA SER A 601 10.88 21.34 11.15
C SER A 601 10.98 22.61 12.01
N LYS A 602 10.25 23.69 11.66
CA LYS A 602 10.28 24.95 12.41
C LYS A 602 9.35 24.97 13.62
N PHE A 603 8.33 24.10 13.69
CA PHE A 603 7.32 24.14 14.74
C PHE A 603 6.66 22.81 15.13
N PHE A 604 6.90 21.75 14.38
CA PHE A 604 6.18 20.49 14.47
C PHE A 604 7.10 19.40 15.03
N GLU A 605 6.83 18.90 16.24
CA GLU A 605 7.55 17.76 16.81
C GLU A 605 6.89 16.44 16.43
N GLY A 606 5.56 16.42 16.39
CA GLY A 606 4.77 15.26 15.99
C GLY A 606 4.81 14.10 16.96
N GLY A 607 4.33 12.93 16.50
CA GLY A 607 4.35 11.68 17.25
C GLY A 607 3.12 11.44 18.15
N ALA A 608 2.04 12.20 17.97
CA ALA A 608 0.82 11.97 18.73
C ALA A 608 0.07 10.71 18.32
N GLU A 609 -0.62 10.09 19.28
CA GLU A 609 -1.50 8.97 19.02
C GLU A 609 -2.76 9.43 18.28
N LYS A 610 -3.20 8.65 17.29
CA LYS A 610 -4.43 8.94 16.56
C LYS A 610 -5.64 8.60 17.42
N TYR A 611 -6.58 9.53 17.51
CA TYR A 611 -7.87 9.26 18.15
C TYR A 611 -8.64 8.16 17.39
N SER A 612 -8.72 7.00 18.02
CA SER A 612 -9.44 5.81 17.53
C SER A 612 -10.54 5.43 18.52
N PRO A 613 -11.80 5.84 18.29
CA PRO A 613 -12.88 5.57 19.21
C PRO A 613 -13.36 4.11 19.10
N PHE A 614 -13.62 3.51 20.25
CA PHE A 614 -14.07 2.13 20.40
C PHE A 614 -15.37 1.84 19.65
N GLY A 615 -15.37 0.82 18.78
CA GLY A 615 -16.51 0.47 17.92
C GLY A 615 -16.67 1.30 16.64
N ALA A 616 -15.76 2.24 16.36
CA ALA A 616 -15.65 2.85 15.03
C ALA A 616 -14.85 1.92 14.09
N LYS A 617 -15.35 1.71 12.86
CA LYS A 617 -14.59 0.99 11.84
C LYS A 617 -13.56 1.93 11.24
N GLU A 618 -12.31 1.47 11.14
CA GLU A 618 -11.26 2.12 10.32
C GLU A 618 -11.56 2.08 8.82
#